data_AF-A0A6P8J7B8-F1
#
_entry.id   AF-A0A6P8J7B8-F1
#
_cell.length_a   1.000
_cell.length_b   1.000
_cell.length_c   1.000
_cell.angle_alpha   90.00
_cell.angle_beta   90.00
_cell.angle_gamma   90.00
#
_symmetry.space_group_name_H-M   'P 1'
#
loop_
_entity.id
_entity.type
_entity.pdbx_description
1 polymer ?
#
loop_
_entity_poly.entity_id
_entity_poly.type
_entity_poly.pdbx_seq_one_letter_code
_entity_poly.pdbx_strand_id
1 'polypeptide(L)'
;MSSKQGYLTDLYLRKKRERRLQRRRAEQTRKREARSEHIDPRRSTMQLRRTHQRTKRDWRGINQNCLRLIEDCQQIIQRIQSNENHFNNDSVDSANLLTSSINFINHDNLLQISPEMQPESSFGNMLKNLNGDEHYQPPFITSQTIERLLSSSQPSSSLCQLQMIEVSLVCPLSKTKIKLPIRGKHCMHLGCCDASTFLQLVGEKHFSKWKCPICSLPMPYEDIKVDGMLSDIIKGVKKETLKIEFTSSTTWRVKEDKGTSLSSHKLNQSKRKEIIDLTYSPLPNAEGRGSNYDFIDLTNSP
;
A
#
# COMPACT_ATOMS: atom_id res chain seq x y z
N MET A 1 53.31 -20.79 -36.58
CA MET A 1 52.59 -21.19 -35.35
C MET A 1 52.61 -20.14 -34.22
N SER A 2 53.08 -18.91 -34.44
CA SER A 2 53.28 -17.91 -33.37
C SER A 2 52.03 -17.05 -33.01
N SER A 3 51.05 -16.88 -33.91
CA SER A 3 49.92 -15.95 -33.66
C SER A 3 48.80 -16.50 -32.76
N LYS A 4 48.56 -17.82 -32.75
CA LYS A 4 47.50 -18.43 -31.92
C LYS A 4 47.86 -18.41 -30.42
N GLN A 5 49.15 -18.53 -30.08
CA GLN A 5 49.63 -18.50 -28.70
C GLN A 5 49.53 -17.10 -28.09
N GLY A 6 49.83 -16.05 -28.88
CA GLY A 6 49.66 -14.66 -28.47
C GLY A 6 48.21 -14.30 -28.16
N TYR A 7 47.26 -14.74 -29.01
CA TYR A 7 45.83 -14.51 -28.81
C TYR A 7 45.29 -15.14 -27.52
N LEU A 8 45.67 -16.39 -27.23
CA LEU A 8 45.23 -17.07 -26.00
C LEU A 8 45.79 -16.42 -24.74
N THR A 9 47.02 -15.91 -24.80
CA THR A 9 47.65 -15.19 -23.69
C THR A 9 46.96 -13.86 -23.43
N ASP A 10 46.61 -13.12 -24.49
CA ASP A 10 45.91 -11.84 -24.39
C ASP A 10 44.46 -12.02 -23.88
N LEU A 11 43.77 -13.07 -24.35
CA LEU A 11 42.44 -13.45 -23.86
C LEU A 11 42.46 -13.81 -22.36
N TYR A 12 43.50 -14.52 -21.91
CA TYR A 12 43.72 -14.84 -20.50
C TYR A 12 43.97 -13.58 -19.66
N LEU A 13 44.81 -12.66 -20.14
CA LEU A 13 45.09 -11.40 -19.44
C LEU A 13 43.85 -10.49 -19.38
N ARG A 14 43.03 -10.45 -20.43
CA ARG A 14 41.75 -9.73 -20.46
C ARG A 14 40.77 -10.28 -19.44
N LYS A 15 40.55 -11.60 -19.41
CA LYS A 15 39.73 -12.26 -18.37
C LYS A 15 40.25 -12.03 -16.96
N LYS A 16 41.57 -11.98 -16.77
CA LYS A 16 42.21 -11.70 -15.47
C LYS A 16 41.97 -10.24 -15.03
N ARG A 17 42.00 -9.28 -15.95
CA ARG A 17 41.66 -7.86 -15.68
C ARG A 17 40.17 -7.69 -15.35
N GLU A 18 39.28 -8.35 -16.09
CA GLU A 18 37.83 -8.34 -15.82
C GLU A 18 37.51 -8.90 -14.43
N ARG A 19 38.11 -10.02 -14.05
CA ARG A 19 37.95 -10.60 -12.70
C ARG A 19 38.42 -9.64 -11.59
N ARG A 20 39.52 -8.90 -11.82
CA ARG A 20 39.99 -7.88 -10.86
C ARG A 20 39.02 -6.70 -10.76
N LEU A 21 38.45 -6.26 -11.89
CA LEU A 21 37.46 -5.18 -11.91
C LEU A 21 36.15 -5.59 -11.23
N GLN A 22 35.68 -6.81 -11.47
CA GLN A 22 34.50 -7.37 -10.79
C GLN A 22 34.69 -7.45 -9.28
N ARG A 23 35.87 -7.89 -8.81
CA ARG A 23 36.19 -7.89 -7.36
C ARG A 23 36.15 -6.48 -6.77
N ARG A 24 36.73 -5.48 -7.45
CA ARG A 24 36.69 -4.08 -7.00
C ARG A 24 35.27 -3.52 -6.95
N ARG A 25 34.44 -3.83 -7.95
CA ARG A 25 33.02 -3.43 -7.97
C ARG A 25 32.25 -4.08 -6.82
N ALA A 26 32.41 -5.38 -6.60
CA ALA A 26 31.77 -6.10 -5.50
C ALA A 26 32.18 -5.55 -4.12
N GLU A 27 33.45 -5.18 -3.94
CA GLU A 27 33.92 -4.58 -2.70
C GLU A 27 33.36 -3.17 -2.48
N GLN A 28 33.24 -2.35 -3.54
CA GLN A 28 32.58 -1.05 -3.45
C GLN A 28 31.08 -1.18 -3.12
N THR A 29 30.40 -2.16 -3.71
CA THR A 29 28.99 -2.45 -3.39
C THR A 29 28.84 -2.86 -1.93
N ARG A 30 29.67 -3.80 -1.43
CA ARG A 30 29.68 -4.19 0.00
C ARG A 30 29.94 -3.02 0.94
N LYS A 31 30.87 -2.12 0.59
CA LYS A 31 31.14 -0.90 1.40
C LYS A 31 29.96 0.08 1.39
N ARG A 32 29.18 0.15 0.30
CA ARG A 32 27.95 0.95 0.23
C ARG A 32 26.81 0.32 1.03
N GLU A 33 26.64 -0.99 0.92
CA GLU A 33 25.64 -1.77 1.69
C GLU A 33 25.91 -1.67 3.19
N ALA A 34 27.17 -1.87 3.63
CA ALA A 34 27.55 -1.70 5.04
C ALA A 34 27.34 -0.28 5.58
N ARG A 35 27.47 0.76 4.73
CA ARG A 35 27.08 2.15 5.11
C ARG A 35 25.57 2.35 5.17
N SER A 36 24.81 1.65 4.32
CA SER A 36 23.34 1.69 4.32
C SER A 36 22.74 0.97 5.53
N GLU A 37 23.37 -0.11 6.00
CA GLU A 37 22.93 -0.89 7.17
C GLU A 37 23.10 -0.14 8.50
N HIS A 38 23.91 0.92 8.55
CA HIS A 38 24.15 1.72 9.76
C HIS A 38 23.28 2.99 9.87
N ILE A 39 22.35 3.21 8.94
CA ILE A 39 21.36 4.29 9.07
C ILE A 39 20.21 3.74 9.90
N ASP A 40 20.22 3.98 11.22
CA ASP A 40 19.09 3.67 12.10
C ASP A 40 17.81 4.33 11.54
N PRO A 41 16.83 3.54 11.06
CA PRO A 41 15.60 4.07 10.49
C PRO A 41 14.82 4.91 11.50
N ARG A 42 14.94 4.64 12.80
CA ARG A 42 14.28 5.39 13.87
C ARG A 42 14.90 6.76 14.10
N ARG A 43 16.23 6.87 13.98
CA ARG A 43 16.96 8.14 14.12
C ARG A 43 16.73 9.06 12.92
N SER A 44 16.74 8.49 11.71
CA SER A 44 16.42 9.21 10.47
C SER A 44 14.97 9.71 10.45
N THR A 45 14.01 8.88 10.86
CA THR A 45 12.59 9.28 10.94
C THR A 45 12.31 10.29 12.06
N MET A 46 12.99 10.21 13.20
CA MET A 46 12.85 11.20 14.28
C MET A 46 13.46 12.57 13.90
N GLN A 47 14.61 12.59 13.22
CA GLN A 47 15.17 13.83 12.65
C GLN A 47 14.25 14.41 11.57
N LEU A 48 13.70 13.58 10.67
CA LEU A 48 12.74 14.04 9.67
C LEU A 48 11.43 14.58 10.28
N ARG A 49 10.94 13.94 11.35
CA ARG A 49 9.76 14.43 12.09
C ARG A 49 10.03 15.79 12.73
N ARG A 50 11.21 15.97 13.33
CA ARG A 50 11.63 17.24 13.93
C ARG A 50 11.80 18.34 12.88
N THR A 51 12.43 18.05 11.74
CA THR A 51 12.57 19.02 10.64
C THR A 51 11.24 19.36 10.00
N HIS A 52 10.33 18.39 9.84
CA HIS A 52 8.98 18.63 9.34
C HIS A 52 8.12 19.45 10.30
N GLN A 53 8.20 19.19 11.61
CA GLN A 53 7.50 19.99 12.62
C GLN A 53 8.05 21.42 12.69
N ARG A 54 9.37 21.59 12.54
CA ARG A 54 10.01 22.91 12.52
C ARG A 54 9.59 23.72 11.30
N THR A 55 9.74 23.15 10.10
CA THR A 55 9.27 23.78 8.85
C THR A 55 7.78 24.10 8.89
N LYS A 56 6.93 23.23 9.44
CA LYS A 56 5.48 23.52 9.61
C LYS A 56 5.22 24.71 10.55
N ARG A 57 5.98 24.88 11.63
CA ARG A 57 5.87 26.05 12.51
C ARG A 57 6.37 27.32 11.81
N ASP A 58 7.49 27.21 11.10
CA ASP A 58 8.09 28.33 10.38
C ASP A 58 7.12 28.85 9.29
N TRP A 59 6.49 27.96 8.52
CA TRP A 59 5.45 28.31 7.54
C TRP A 59 4.22 28.98 8.17
N ARG A 60 3.75 28.50 9.33
CA ARG A 60 2.65 29.16 10.05
C ARG A 60 3.01 30.57 10.49
N GLY A 61 4.24 30.76 10.98
CA GLY A 61 4.73 32.09 11.37
C GLY A 61 4.84 33.05 10.18
N ILE A 62 5.33 32.58 9.04
CA ILE A 62 5.40 33.37 7.79
C ILE A 62 4.00 33.79 7.36
N ASN A 63 3.03 32.86 7.31
CA ASN A 63 1.65 33.18 6.94
C ASN A 63 1.02 34.19 7.89
N GLN A 64 1.20 34.03 9.20
CA GLN A 64 0.68 34.99 10.19
C GLN A 64 1.26 36.40 10.01
N ASN A 65 2.56 36.50 9.71
CA ASN A 65 3.19 37.79 9.43
C ASN A 65 2.67 38.43 8.14
N CYS A 66 2.41 37.63 7.10
CA CYS A 66 1.79 38.11 5.85
C CYS A 66 0.37 38.63 6.10
N LEU A 67 -0.44 37.93 6.91
CA LEU A 67 -1.79 38.39 7.27
C LEU A 67 -1.75 39.72 8.04
N ARG A 68 -0.83 39.85 9.01
CA ARG A 68 -0.67 41.09 9.76
C ARG A 68 -0.25 42.28 8.88
N LEU A 69 0.65 42.04 7.93
CA LEU A 69 1.08 43.07 6.98
C LEU A 69 -0.07 43.52 6.07
N ILE A 70 -0.95 42.59 5.67
CA ILE A 70 -2.16 42.90 4.89
C ILE A 70 -3.13 43.75 5.71
N GLU A 71 -3.38 43.40 6.97
CA GLU A 71 -4.21 44.20 7.88
C GLU A 71 -3.64 45.62 8.06
N ASP A 72 -2.32 45.75 8.25
CA ASP A 72 -1.66 47.06 8.35
C ASP A 72 -1.84 47.89 7.06
N CYS A 73 -1.69 47.26 5.88
CA CYS A 73 -1.94 47.92 4.59
C CYS A 73 -3.40 48.37 4.43
N GLN A 74 -4.36 47.55 4.84
CA GLN A 74 -5.79 47.89 4.79
C GLN A 74 -6.12 49.09 5.69
N GLN A 75 -5.54 49.15 6.89
CA GLN A 75 -5.73 50.29 7.80
C GLN A 75 -5.16 51.60 7.22
N ILE A 76 -4.00 51.54 6.54
CA ILE A 76 -3.41 52.71 5.89
C ILE A 76 -4.30 53.20 4.74
N ILE A 77 -4.78 52.28 3.91
CA ILE A 77 -5.68 52.59 2.78
C ILE A 77 -6.98 53.22 3.26
N GLN A 78 -7.60 52.66 4.32
CA GLN A 78 -8.82 53.22 4.90
C GLN A 78 -8.61 54.65 5.43
N ARG A 79 -7.45 54.93 6.03
CA ARG A 79 -7.12 56.30 6.50
C ARG A 79 -6.97 57.30 5.36
N ILE A 80 -6.41 56.87 4.22
CA ILE A 80 -6.27 57.72 3.02
C ILE A 80 -7.66 57.99 2.43
N GLN A 81 -8.51 56.97 2.35
CA GLN A 81 -9.89 57.09 1.86
C GLN A 81 -10.78 57.92 2.79
N SER A 82 -10.61 57.85 4.11
CA SER A 82 -11.45 58.61 5.06
C SER A 82 -11.05 60.08 5.22
N ASN A 83 -9.83 60.46 4.79
CA ASN A 83 -9.30 61.83 4.87
C ASN A 83 -9.12 62.43 3.46
N GLU A 84 -10.15 62.37 2.62
CA GLU A 84 -10.13 62.87 1.24
C GLU A 84 -9.72 64.35 1.15
N ASN A 85 -9.97 65.15 2.19
CA ASN A 85 -9.60 66.57 2.23
C ASN A 85 -8.10 66.83 2.47
N HIS A 86 -7.33 65.80 2.86
CA HIS A 86 -5.90 65.94 3.18
C HIS A 86 -4.98 65.30 2.14
N PHE A 87 -5.54 64.50 1.22
CA PHE A 87 -4.82 63.79 0.17
C PHE A 87 -5.38 64.16 -1.20
N ASN A 88 -4.52 64.34 -2.20
CA ASN A 88 -4.98 64.67 -3.56
C ASN A 88 -5.78 63.51 -4.17
N ASN A 89 -6.71 63.83 -5.08
CA ASN A 89 -7.58 62.85 -5.74
C ASN A 89 -6.82 61.63 -6.32
N ASP A 90 -5.64 61.85 -6.92
CA ASP A 90 -4.77 60.77 -7.44
C ASP A 90 -4.33 59.76 -6.36
N SER A 91 -4.16 60.21 -5.12
CA SER A 91 -3.79 59.35 -3.98
C SER A 91 -4.97 58.51 -3.49
N VAL A 92 -6.17 59.09 -3.52
CA VAL A 92 -7.42 58.41 -3.18
C VAL A 92 -7.77 57.37 -4.26
N ASP A 93 -7.62 57.72 -5.54
CA ASP A 93 -7.83 56.81 -6.66
C ASP A 93 -6.82 55.66 -6.67
N SER A 94 -5.55 55.93 -6.36
CA SER A 94 -4.53 54.89 -6.18
C SER A 94 -4.87 53.96 -5.01
N ALA A 95 -5.39 54.49 -3.90
CA ALA A 95 -5.82 53.70 -2.74
C ALA A 95 -7.04 52.80 -3.09
N ASN A 96 -7.96 53.29 -3.91
CA ASN A 96 -9.12 52.53 -4.41
C ASN A 96 -8.72 51.37 -5.33
N LEU A 97 -7.74 51.59 -6.22
CA LEU A 97 -7.18 50.54 -7.08
C LEU A 97 -6.41 49.48 -6.27
N LEU A 98 -5.67 49.90 -5.25
CA LEU A 98 -4.96 49.00 -4.34
C LEU A 98 -5.92 48.18 -3.47
N THR A 99 -7.06 48.76 -3.06
CA THR A 99 -8.10 48.05 -2.30
C THR A 99 -8.57 46.80 -3.04
N SER A 100 -8.84 46.92 -4.35
CA SER A 100 -9.26 45.79 -5.17
C SER A 100 -8.17 44.71 -5.30
N SER A 101 -6.91 45.14 -5.40
CA SER A 101 -5.76 44.23 -5.51
C SER A 101 -5.49 43.48 -4.20
N ILE A 102 -5.60 44.16 -3.05
CA ILE A 102 -5.41 43.58 -1.71
C ILE A 102 -6.57 42.67 -1.32
N ASN A 103 -7.80 43.02 -1.68
CA ASN A 103 -8.96 42.14 -1.50
C ASN A 103 -8.85 40.88 -2.38
N PHE A 104 -8.21 40.96 -3.55
CA PHE A 104 -7.95 39.81 -4.43
C PHE A 104 -6.81 38.91 -3.94
N ILE A 105 -5.83 39.46 -3.21
CA ILE A 105 -4.86 38.65 -2.44
C ILE A 105 -5.58 37.72 -1.46
N ASN A 106 -6.85 38.03 -1.16
CA ASN A 106 -7.88 37.24 -0.51
C ASN A 106 -7.32 36.45 0.68
N HIS A 107 -7.69 36.89 1.88
CA HIS A 107 -7.45 36.18 3.13
C HIS A 107 -7.69 34.67 2.98
N ASP A 108 -8.64 34.26 2.13
CA ASP A 108 -8.84 32.88 1.71
C ASP A 108 -7.62 32.22 1.07
N ASN A 109 -6.82 32.79 0.17
CA ASN A 109 -5.65 32.09 -0.39
C ASN A 109 -4.50 31.91 0.62
N LEU A 110 -4.36 32.83 1.59
CA LEU A 110 -3.37 32.73 2.67
C LEU A 110 -3.86 31.85 3.84
N LEU A 111 -5.17 31.81 4.07
CA LEU A 111 -5.87 30.88 4.97
C LEU A 111 -6.20 29.53 4.32
N GLN A 112 -6.16 29.41 2.99
CA GLN A 112 -6.27 28.18 2.17
C GLN A 112 -4.90 27.54 1.90
N ILE A 113 -3.87 27.95 2.64
CA ILE A 113 -3.09 26.93 3.34
C ILE A 113 -3.92 26.48 4.54
N SER A 114 -5.12 25.97 4.26
CA SER A 114 -6.04 25.59 5.31
C SER A 114 -5.39 24.44 6.08
N PRO A 115 -5.49 24.44 7.42
CA PRO A 115 -5.36 23.21 8.17
C PRO A 115 -6.25 22.07 7.62
N GLU A 116 -7.19 22.35 6.69
CA GLU A 116 -8.15 21.43 6.08
C GLU A 116 -7.70 20.73 4.77
N MET A 117 -6.40 20.51 4.58
CA MET A 117 -6.02 19.12 4.29
C MET A 117 -6.00 18.32 5.60
N GLN A 118 -7.15 18.30 6.29
CA GLN A 118 -7.43 17.30 7.30
C GLN A 118 -7.66 16.00 6.52
N PRO A 119 -6.84 14.96 6.69
CA PRO A 119 -7.11 13.69 6.05
C PRO A 119 -8.51 13.15 6.42
N GLU A 120 -9.14 13.61 7.49
CA GLU A 120 -10.46 13.14 7.96
C GLU A 120 -11.64 13.46 7.03
N SER A 121 -11.69 14.62 6.35
CA SER A 121 -12.79 14.93 5.41
C SER A 121 -12.65 14.16 4.10
N SER A 122 -11.41 14.06 3.57
CA SER A 122 -11.10 13.25 2.39
C SER A 122 -11.28 11.75 2.65
N PHE A 123 -10.77 11.24 3.78
CA PHE A 123 -10.91 9.85 4.20
C PHE A 123 -12.36 9.46 4.43
N GLY A 124 -13.11 10.31 5.15
CA GLY A 124 -14.53 10.08 5.42
C GLY A 124 -15.34 9.99 4.13
N ASN A 125 -15.07 10.88 3.17
CA ASN A 125 -15.72 10.85 1.86
C ASN A 125 -15.31 9.64 1.03
N MET A 126 -14.01 9.30 1.00
CA MET A 126 -13.51 8.11 0.31
C MET A 126 -14.13 6.82 0.86
N LEU A 127 -14.23 6.70 2.19
CA LEU A 127 -14.84 5.54 2.85
C LEU A 127 -16.34 5.45 2.57
N LYS A 128 -17.05 6.58 2.53
CA LYS A 128 -18.47 6.62 2.13
C LYS A 128 -18.66 6.18 0.69
N ASN A 129 -17.83 6.67 -0.23
CA ASN A 129 -17.88 6.36 -1.65
C ASN A 129 -17.56 4.88 -1.96
N LEU A 130 -16.75 4.21 -1.13
CA LEU A 130 -16.50 2.77 -1.27
C LEU A 130 -17.77 1.91 -1.15
N ASN A 131 -18.82 2.40 -0.49
CA ASN A 131 -20.12 1.70 -0.44
C ASN A 131 -20.97 1.92 -1.70
N GLY A 132 -20.51 2.72 -2.67
CA GLY A 132 -21.21 2.96 -3.93
C GLY A 132 -21.01 1.84 -4.95
N ASP A 133 -21.87 1.81 -5.96
CA ASP A 133 -21.92 0.75 -6.99
C ASP A 133 -20.61 0.60 -7.78
N GLU A 134 -19.88 1.70 -8.01
CA GLU A 134 -18.60 1.66 -8.75
C GLU A 134 -17.55 0.79 -8.06
N HIS A 135 -17.56 0.73 -6.73
CA HIS A 135 -16.61 -0.05 -5.94
C HIS A 135 -17.18 -1.42 -5.55
N TYR A 136 -18.46 -1.70 -5.79
CA TYR A 136 -19.04 -3.00 -5.48
C TYR A 136 -18.55 -4.09 -6.45
N GLN A 137 -18.12 -5.22 -5.89
CA GLN A 137 -17.83 -6.42 -6.66
C GLN A 137 -18.88 -7.50 -6.36
N PRO A 138 -19.62 -7.99 -7.36
CA PRO A 138 -20.66 -8.99 -7.16
C PRO A 138 -20.09 -10.37 -6.78
N PRO A 139 -20.86 -11.22 -6.06
CA PRO A 139 -20.39 -12.51 -5.55
C PRO A 139 -19.79 -13.46 -6.60
N PHE A 140 -20.28 -13.43 -7.85
CA PHE A 140 -19.81 -14.34 -8.90
C PHE A 140 -18.32 -14.17 -9.23
N ILE A 141 -17.75 -12.98 -9.03
CA ILE A 141 -16.30 -12.74 -9.23
C ILE A 141 -15.49 -13.50 -8.16
N THR A 142 -15.99 -13.54 -6.92
CA THR A 142 -15.39 -14.31 -5.83
C THR A 142 -15.54 -15.81 -6.07
N SER A 143 -16.71 -16.27 -6.54
CA SER A 143 -16.92 -17.66 -6.98
C SER A 143 -15.91 -18.10 -8.03
N GLN A 144 -15.71 -17.29 -9.07
CA GLN A 144 -14.73 -17.60 -10.12
C GLN A 144 -13.29 -17.64 -9.58
N THR A 145 -12.96 -16.79 -8.60
CA THR A 145 -11.65 -16.84 -7.93
C THR A 145 -11.48 -18.13 -7.14
N ILE A 146 -12.52 -18.59 -6.43
CA ILE A 146 -12.52 -19.85 -5.68
C ILE A 146 -12.26 -21.02 -6.63
N GLU A 147 -13.01 -21.10 -7.73
CA GLU A 147 -12.87 -22.16 -8.73
C GLU A 147 -11.44 -22.22 -9.28
N ARG A 148 -10.87 -21.09 -9.70
CA ARG A 148 -9.50 -21.04 -10.21
C ARG A 148 -8.48 -21.53 -9.17
N LEU A 149 -8.62 -21.10 -7.92
CA LEU A 149 -7.69 -21.48 -6.86
C LEU A 149 -7.76 -22.98 -6.56
N LEU A 150 -8.98 -23.55 -6.53
CA LEU A 150 -9.18 -24.98 -6.32
C LEU A 150 -8.66 -25.79 -7.53
N SER A 151 -9.05 -25.44 -8.75
CA SER A 151 -8.62 -26.12 -9.98
C SER A 151 -7.10 -26.08 -10.21
N SER A 152 -6.39 -25.05 -9.72
CA SER A 152 -4.92 -24.96 -9.84
C SER A 152 -4.17 -25.92 -8.91
N SER A 153 -4.83 -26.46 -7.88
CA SER A 153 -4.21 -27.40 -6.95
C SER A 153 -4.25 -28.82 -7.51
N GLN A 154 -3.09 -29.33 -7.95
CA GLN A 154 -2.95 -30.66 -8.54
C GLN A 154 -3.37 -31.76 -7.54
N PRO A 155 -4.28 -32.69 -7.91
CA PRO A 155 -4.59 -33.83 -7.06
C PRO A 155 -3.43 -34.83 -7.15
N SER A 156 -2.56 -34.86 -6.13
CA SER A 156 -1.42 -35.78 -6.09
C SER A 156 -1.77 -37.21 -5.67
N SER A 157 -3.05 -37.59 -5.56
CA SER A 157 -3.43 -38.99 -5.36
C SER A 157 -4.92 -39.21 -5.66
N SER A 158 -5.25 -40.43 -6.09
CA SER A 158 -6.55 -40.93 -6.56
C SER A 158 -7.65 -41.02 -5.51
N LEU A 159 -7.71 -40.06 -4.59
CA LEU A 159 -8.85 -39.84 -3.70
C LEU A 159 -9.43 -38.47 -4.04
N CYS A 160 -10.73 -38.41 -4.35
CA CYS A 160 -11.50 -37.16 -4.46
C CYS A 160 -11.52 -36.45 -3.10
N GLN A 161 -10.41 -35.81 -2.75
CA GLN A 161 -10.32 -35.00 -1.56
C GLN A 161 -11.08 -33.71 -1.86
N LEU A 162 -12.17 -33.46 -1.14
CA LEU A 162 -12.90 -32.20 -1.18
C LEU A 162 -11.90 -31.06 -0.95
N GLN A 163 -11.51 -30.38 -2.02
CA GLN A 163 -10.60 -29.25 -1.90
C GLN A 163 -11.37 -28.10 -1.26
N MET A 164 -10.80 -27.56 -0.19
CA MET A 164 -11.39 -26.50 0.60
C MET A 164 -10.38 -25.37 0.80
N ILE A 165 -10.86 -24.13 0.78
CA ILE A 165 -10.04 -22.94 1.04
C ILE A 165 -10.54 -22.26 2.30
N GLU A 166 -9.68 -22.16 3.30
CA GLU A 166 -9.94 -21.37 4.49
C GLU A 166 -9.76 -19.87 4.19
N VAL A 167 -10.71 -19.05 4.63
CA VAL A 167 -10.62 -17.59 4.56
C VAL A 167 -10.85 -17.00 5.94
N SER A 168 -9.93 -16.13 6.35
CA SER A 168 -10.03 -15.35 7.58
C SER A 168 -10.98 -14.15 7.38
N LEU A 169 -11.92 -13.98 8.30
CA LEU A 169 -12.75 -12.77 8.44
C LEU A 169 -12.07 -11.70 9.32
N VAL A 170 -10.83 -11.94 9.74
CA VAL A 170 -9.98 -11.00 10.48
C VAL A 170 -9.08 -10.25 9.52
N CYS A 171 -9.07 -8.93 9.64
CA CYS A 171 -8.26 -8.02 8.84
C CYS A 171 -6.77 -8.25 9.12
N PRO A 172 -5.91 -8.47 8.11
CA PRO A 172 -4.49 -8.70 8.31
C PRO A 172 -3.77 -7.46 8.87
N LEU A 173 -4.34 -6.26 8.70
CA LEU A 173 -3.77 -4.98 9.13
C LEU A 173 -4.13 -4.65 10.57
N SER A 174 -5.43 -4.60 10.91
CA SER A 174 -5.89 -4.23 12.25
C SER A 174 -5.92 -5.39 13.24
N LYS A 175 -5.82 -6.64 12.76
CA LYS A 175 -6.05 -7.87 13.55
C LYS A 175 -7.44 -7.93 14.21
N THR A 176 -8.39 -7.16 13.70
CA THR A 176 -9.80 -7.15 14.13
C THR A 176 -10.70 -7.70 13.05
N LYS A 177 -11.93 -8.11 13.41
CA LYS A 177 -12.92 -8.58 12.44
C LYS A 177 -13.21 -7.49 11.41
N ILE A 178 -13.19 -7.87 10.14
CA ILE A 178 -13.45 -6.98 9.01
C ILE A 178 -14.89 -6.49 9.09
N LYS A 179 -15.09 -5.17 8.91
CA LYS A 179 -16.42 -4.57 8.82
C LYS A 179 -16.80 -4.33 7.36
N LEU A 180 -15.86 -3.77 6.58
CA LEU A 180 -16.03 -3.53 5.15
C LEU A 180 -14.92 -4.25 4.39
N PRO A 181 -15.17 -5.45 3.83
CA PRO A 181 -14.16 -6.25 3.17
C PRO A 181 -13.79 -5.64 1.83
N ILE A 182 -12.54 -5.21 1.71
CA ILE A 182 -11.99 -4.71 0.45
C ILE A 182 -10.79 -5.54 -0.02
N ARG A 183 -10.66 -5.60 -1.34
CA ARG A 183 -9.45 -6.06 -2.04
C ARG A 183 -9.36 -5.35 -3.40
N GLY A 184 -8.21 -5.43 -4.05
CA GLY A 184 -8.02 -4.81 -5.36
C GLY A 184 -8.67 -5.64 -6.45
N LYS A 185 -9.17 -4.98 -7.49
CA LYS A 185 -9.75 -5.58 -8.71
C LYS A 185 -8.89 -6.69 -9.32
N HIS A 186 -7.56 -6.58 -9.20
CA HIS A 186 -6.59 -7.52 -9.76
C HIS A 186 -6.06 -8.55 -8.76
N CYS A 187 -6.57 -8.58 -7.53
CA CYS A 187 -6.13 -9.53 -6.50
C CYS A 187 -6.63 -10.95 -6.81
N MET A 188 -5.70 -11.91 -6.85
CA MET A 188 -6.02 -13.35 -7.06
C MET A 188 -6.18 -14.15 -5.76
N HIS A 189 -6.18 -13.48 -4.60
CA HIS A 189 -6.44 -14.10 -3.29
C HIS A 189 -7.86 -13.79 -2.81
N LEU A 190 -8.42 -14.65 -1.96
CA LEU A 190 -9.74 -14.44 -1.34
C LEU A 190 -9.69 -13.58 -0.07
N GLY A 191 -8.52 -13.43 0.55
CA GLY A 191 -8.37 -12.60 1.75
C GLY A 191 -8.73 -11.13 1.50
N CYS A 192 -9.43 -10.51 2.43
CA CYS A 192 -9.79 -9.09 2.38
C CYS A 192 -9.15 -8.30 3.53
N CYS A 193 -9.07 -6.99 3.35
CA CYS A 193 -8.69 -6.03 4.39
C CYS A 193 -9.91 -5.21 4.80
N ASP A 194 -9.85 -4.62 6.00
CA ASP A 194 -10.85 -3.64 6.41
C ASP A 194 -10.58 -2.29 5.74
N ALA A 195 -11.59 -1.73 5.07
CA ALA A 195 -11.48 -0.50 4.31
C ALA A 195 -10.98 0.69 5.13
N SER A 196 -11.50 0.86 6.35
CA SER A 196 -11.13 1.98 7.21
C SER A 196 -9.66 1.91 7.60
N THR A 197 -9.19 0.71 7.94
CA THR A 197 -7.79 0.48 8.30
C THR A 197 -6.86 0.67 7.11
N PHE A 198 -7.24 0.15 5.93
CA PHE A 198 -6.43 0.29 4.72
C PHE A 198 -6.26 1.75 4.31
N LEU A 199 -7.36 2.51 4.20
CA LEU A 199 -7.32 3.91 3.82
C LEU A 199 -6.51 4.76 4.81
N GLN A 200 -6.58 4.43 6.11
CA GLN A 200 -5.80 5.12 7.14
C GLN A 200 -4.30 4.91 6.92
N LEU A 201 -3.88 3.67 6.62
CA LEU A 201 -2.49 3.33 6.37
C LEU A 201 -1.96 3.91 5.05
N VAL A 202 -2.79 4.01 4.01
CA VAL A 202 -2.39 4.69 2.76
C VAL A 202 -2.08 6.18 2.98
N GLY A 203 -2.73 6.82 3.95
CA GLY A 203 -2.43 8.17 4.39
C GLY A 203 -1.08 8.33 5.10
N GLU A 204 -0.46 7.24 5.56
CA GLU A 204 0.81 7.29 6.27
C GLU A 204 2.02 7.33 5.32
N LYS A 205 3.01 8.19 5.63
CA LYS A 205 4.19 8.42 4.77
C LYS A 205 5.10 7.20 4.59
N HIS A 206 4.99 6.18 5.44
CA HIS A 206 5.88 5.01 5.44
C HIS A 206 5.28 3.77 4.78
N PHE A 207 4.00 3.82 4.41
CA PHE A 207 3.35 2.70 3.73
C PHE A 207 3.60 2.79 2.22
N SER A 208 3.77 1.64 1.55
CA SER A 208 3.78 1.62 0.08
C SER A 208 2.37 1.97 -0.39
N LYS A 209 2.18 3.25 -0.71
CA LYS A 209 0.88 3.80 -1.09
C LYS A 209 0.26 2.94 -2.19
N TRP A 210 -1.04 2.68 -2.06
CA TRP A 210 -1.84 2.06 -3.11
C TRP A 210 -1.33 0.69 -3.58
N LYS A 211 -0.91 -0.16 -2.62
CA LYS A 211 -0.62 -1.57 -2.86
C LYS A 211 -1.42 -2.45 -1.91
N CYS A 212 -1.86 -3.61 -2.41
CA CYS A 212 -2.52 -4.60 -1.59
C CYS A 212 -1.55 -5.13 -0.52
N PRO A 213 -1.90 -5.11 0.78
CA PRO A 213 -1.02 -5.61 1.84
C PRO A 213 -0.88 -7.13 1.87
N ILE A 214 -1.70 -7.86 1.09
CA ILE A 214 -1.69 -9.32 1.03
C ILE A 214 -0.79 -9.80 -0.11
N CYS A 215 -0.96 -9.27 -1.33
CA CYS A 215 -0.21 -9.73 -2.51
C CYS A 215 0.73 -8.68 -3.12
N SER A 216 0.81 -7.47 -2.55
CA SER A 216 1.63 -6.35 -3.04
C SER A 216 1.33 -5.86 -4.47
N LEU A 217 0.25 -6.34 -5.11
CA LEU A 217 -0.23 -5.81 -6.39
C LEU A 217 -0.69 -4.34 -6.24
N PRO A 218 -0.56 -3.53 -7.30
CA PRO A 218 -1.14 -2.18 -7.33
C PRO A 218 -2.63 -2.21 -7.00
N MET A 219 -3.04 -1.31 -6.13
CA MET A 219 -4.41 -1.15 -5.68
C MET A 219 -4.68 0.35 -5.46
N PRO A 220 -4.70 1.15 -6.55
CA PRO A 220 -5.15 2.54 -6.49
C PRO A 220 -6.63 2.61 -6.09
N TYR A 221 -7.10 3.79 -5.70
CA TYR A 221 -8.42 3.97 -5.11
C TYR A 221 -9.54 3.42 -6.00
N GLU A 222 -9.46 3.69 -7.31
CA GLU A 222 -10.41 3.31 -8.35
C GLU A 222 -10.54 1.78 -8.51
N ASP A 223 -9.45 1.07 -8.20
CA ASP A 223 -9.37 -0.39 -8.27
C ASP A 223 -9.71 -1.07 -6.95
N ILE A 224 -9.96 -0.32 -5.87
CA ILE A 224 -10.47 -0.90 -4.63
C ILE A 224 -11.88 -1.39 -4.88
N LYS A 225 -12.15 -2.66 -4.57
CA LYS A 225 -13.47 -3.25 -4.63
C LYS A 225 -13.91 -3.79 -3.28
N VAL A 226 -15.17 -3.54 -2.93
CA VAL A 226 -15.87 -4.17 -1.81
C VAL A 226 -16.35 -5.54 -2.26
N ASP A 227 -15.91 -6.59 -1.57
CA ASP A 227 -16.25 -7.97 -1.92
C ASP A 227 -17.67 -8.31 -1.46
N GLY A 228 -18.62 -8.34 -2.39
CA GLY A 228 -20.03 -8.58 -2.09
C GLY A 228 -20.28 -9.93 -1.39
N MET A 229 -19.60 -10.99 -1.83
CA MET A 229 -19.74 -12.31 -1.21
C MET A 229 -19.29 -12.28 0.26
N LEU A 230 -18.10 -11.76 0.55
CA LEU A 230 -17.61 -11.67 1.92
C LEU A 230 -18.41 -10.67 2.76
N SER A 231 -18.91 -9.58 2.16
CA SER A 231 -19.82 -8.64 2.84
C SER A 231 -21.08 -9.34 3.32
N ASP A 232 -21.70 -10.16 2.48
CA ASP A 232 -22.91 -10.91 2.83
C ASP A 232 -22.63 -11.96 3.90
N ILE A 233 -21.51 -12.67 3.78
CA ILE A 233 -21.07 -13.66 4.79
C ILE A 233 -20.83 -12.99 6.14
N ILE A 234 -20.08 -11.88 6.19
CA ILE A 234 -19.77 -11.16 7.43
C ILE A 234 -21.04 -10.68 8.13
N LYS A 235 -22.05 -10.25 7.37
CA LYS A 235 -23.37 -9.86 7.90
C LYS A 235 -24.20 -11.05 8.39
N GLY A 236 -24.07 -12.21 7.75
CA GLY A 236 -24.86 -13.41 8.05
C GLY A 236 -24.31 -14.30 9.16
N VAL A 237 -23.02 -14.21 9.50
CA VAL A 237 -22.39 -15.05 10.55
C VAL A 237 -22.45 -14.41 11.94
N LYS A 238 -22.28 -15.24 12.98
CA LYS A 238 -22.15 -14.77 14.37
C LYS A 238 -20.96 -13.80 14.53
N LYS A 239 -21.05 -12.90 15.50
CA LYS A 239 -20.02 -11.86 15.73
C LYS A 239 -18.64 -12.46 16.03
N GLU A 240 -18.62 -13.59 16.72
CA GLU A 240 -17.41 -14.31 17.17
C GLU A 240 -16.77 -15.16 16.06
N THR A 241 -17.47 -15.38 14.94
CA THR A 241 -16.91 -16.15 13.82
C THR A 241 -15.76 -15.40 13.16
N LEU A 242 -14.57 -16.01 13.17
CA LEU A 242 -13.35 -15.43 12.61
C LEU A 242 -12.88 -16.08 11.30
N LYS A 243 -13.40 -17.26 10.98
CA LYS A 243 -12.93 -18.07 9.84
C LYS A 243 -14.08 -18.80 9.17
N ILE A 244 -13.97 -18.96 7.86
CA ILE A 244 -14.88 -19.74 7.02
C ILE A 244 -14.07 -20.65 6.11
N GLU A 245 -14.72 -21.68 5.58
CA GLU A 245 -14.15 -22.57 4.58
C GLU A 245 -15.06 -22.63 3.36
N PHE A 246 -14.52 -22.30 2.19
CA PHE A 246 -15.15 -22.52 0.89
C PHE A 246 -14.86 -23.93 0.38
N THR A 247 -15.80 -24.49 -0.37
CA THR A 247 -15.69 -25.79 -1.04
C THR A 247 -15.67 -25.62 -2.56
N SER A 248 -15.39 -26.71 -3.30
CA SER A 248 -15.39 -26.75 -4.77
C SER A 248 -16.72 -26.40 -5.43
N SER A 249 -17.84 -26.48 -4.71
CA SER A 249 -19.15 -26.01 -5.18
C SER A 249 -19.41 -24.53 -4.91
N THR A 250 -18.40 -23.76 -4.47
CA THR A 250 -18.48 -22.36 -4.02
C THR A 250 -19.40 -22.13 -2.80
N THR A 251 -19.88 -23.21 -2.19
CA THR A 251 -20.58 -23.17 -0.91
C THR A 251 -19.57 -22.98 0.23
N TRP A 252 -20.01 -22.35 1.32
CA TRP A 252 -19.15 -22.05 2.47
C TRP A 252 -19.76 -22.54 3.79
N ARG A 253 -18.89 -22.78 4.77
CA ARG A 253 -19.27 -23.10 6.15
C ARG A 253 -18.41 -22.32 7.15
N VAL A 254 -18.92 -22.14 8.36
CA VAL A 254 -18.13 -21.60 9.48
C VAL A 254 -17.11 -22.65 9.92
N LYS A 255 -15.87 -22.21 10.15
CA LYS A 255 -14.85 -23.04 10.79
C LYS A 255 -14.86 -22.77 12.29
N GLU A 256 -15.24 -23.76 13.07
CA GLU A 256 -15.20 -23.67 14.53
C GLU A 256 -13.76 -23.83 15.01
N ASP A 257 -13.27 -22.85 15.78
CA ASP A 257 -12.03 -23.02 16.54
C ASP A 257 -12.32 -24.05 17.64
N LYS A 258 -11.78 -25.26 17.51
CA LYS A 258 -11.74 -26.21 18.63
C LYS A 258 -10.93 -25.55 19.75
N GLY A 259 -11.64 -24.97 20.71
CA GLY A 259 -11.10 -24.01 21.65
C GLY A 259 -9.89 -24.53 22.44
N THR A 260 -8.75 -23.86 22.31
CA THR A 260 -7.74 -23.83 23.37
C THR A 260 -8.20 -22.79 24.39
N SER A 261 -8.98 -23.21 25.37
CA SER A 261 -9.16 -22.44 26.60
C SER A 261 -7.82 -22.37 27.33
N LEU A 262 -7.28 -21.17 27.50
CA LEU A 262 -6.22 -20.91 28.48
C LEU A 262 -6.81 -21.13 29.88
N SER A 263 -6.70 -22.36 30.38
CA SER A 263 -6.80 -22.68 31.80
C SER A 263 -5.53 -23.39 32.22
N SER A 264 -4.80 -22.75 33.12
CA SER A 264 -3.56 -23.22 33.71
C SER A 264 -3.84 -24.39 34.64
N HIS A 265 -3.66 -25.64 34.21
CA HIS A 265 -3.33 -26.77 35.11
C HIS A 265 -2.47 -27.80 34.39
N LYS A 266 -1.34 -28.15 35.02
CA LYS A 266 -0.29 -29.07 34.55
C LYS A 266 -0.81 -30.51 34.44
N LEU A 267 -0.41 -31.24 33.37
CA LEU A 267 0.29 -32.54 33.44
C LEU A 267 0.75 -33.03 32.03
N ASN A 268 2.03 -33.39 31.99
CA ASN A 268 2.84 -34.16 31.03
C ASN A 268 2.14 -35.06 29.99
N GLN A 269 2.49 -34.95 28.70
CA GLN A 269 3.52 -35.74 27.97
C GLN A 269 3.26 -35.82 26.44
N SER A 270 4.31 -35.43 25.68
CA SER A 270 4.72 -35.87 24.33
C SER A 270 3.70 -36.35 23.28
N LYS A 271 3.59 -35.56 22.20
CA LYS A 271 4.02 -35.97 20.83
C LYS A 271 4.06 -34.74 19.91
N ARG A 272 5.29 -34.32 19.54
CA ARG A 272 5.57 -33.32 18.51
C ARG A 272 5.18 -33.86 17.14
N LYS A 273 4.44 -33.08 16.33
CA LYS A 273 4.58 -33.08 14.86
C LYS A 273 4.42 -31.65 14.31
N GLU A 274 5.57 -31.19 13.81
CA GLU A 274 5.94 -30.13 12.87
C GLU A 274 4.90 -29.11 12.37
N ILE A 275 5.23 -27.84 12.64
CA ILE A 275 4.69 -26.64 11.98
C ILE A 275 5.52 -26.44 10.71
N ILE A 276 4.87 -26.49 9.54
CA ILE A 276 5.49 -26.11 8.26
C ILE A 276 5.11 -24.65 8.00
N ASP A 277 6.08 -23.76 8.21
CA ASP A 277 6.04 -22.35 7.83
C ASP A 277 6.43 -22.22 6.35
N LEU A 278 5.47 -21.89 5.49
CA LEU A 278 5.72 -21.64 4.06
C LEU A 278 5.78 -20.14 3.72
N THR A 279 6.22 -19.28 4.65
CA THR A 279 6.57 -17.89 4.31
C THR A 279 7.88 -17.74 3.51
N TYR A 280 8.39 -18.82 2.90
CA TYR A 280 9.57 -18.79 2.03
C TYR A 280 9.19 -19.10 0.56
N SER A 281 9.17 -18.06 -0.28
CA SER A 281 9.16 -18.20 -1.74
C SER A 281 10.56 -17.87 -2.29
N PRO A 282 11.38 -18.87 -2.68
CA PRO A 282 12.55 -18.60 -3.50
C PRO A 282 12.12 -18.45 -4.97
N LEU A 283 12.44 -17.31 -5.56
CA LEU A 283 12.30 -17.02 -6.99
C LEU A 283 13.05 -18.08 -7.83
N PRO A 284 12.54 -18.42 -9.04
CA PRO A 284 13.13 -19.46 -9.87
C PRO A 284 14.40 -18.95 -10.56
N ASN A 285 15.51 -19.66 -10.39
CA ASN A 285 16.64 -19.57 -11.30
C ASN A 285 16.67 -20.80 -12.20
N ALA A 286 16.75 -20.51 -13.49
CA ALA A 286 16.95 -21.44 -14.59
C ALA A 286 18.18 -22.32 -14.35
N GLU A 287 18.06 -23.61 -14.69
CA GLU A 287 18.92 -24.34 -15.64
C GLU A 287 18.72 -25.87 -15.51
N GLY A 288 18.20 -26.47 -16.58
CA GLY A 288 18.84 -27.62 -17.22
C GLY A 288 18.53 -29.05 -16.73
N ARG A 289 18.12 -29.86 -17.72
CA ARG A 289 18.08 -31.36 -17.80
C ARG A 289 16.84 -31.98 -17.13
N GLY A 290 15.96 -32.70 -17.81
CA GLY A 290 15.96 -33.31 -19.14
C GLY A 290 15.44 -34.74 -19.01
N SER A 291 14.24 -35.02 -19.53
CA SER A 291 13.74 -36.33 -19.99
C SER A 291 12.25 -36.13 -20.35
N ASN A 292 11.92 -35.77 -21.60
CA ASN A 292 11.70 -36.68 -22.72
C ASN A 292 10.45 -37.54 -22.55
N TYR A 293 9.29 -37.05 -23.01
CA TYR A 293 8.20 -37.86 -23.56
C TYR A 293 7.45 -37.05 -24.61
N ASP A 294 7.14 -37.75 -25.70
CA ASP A 294 6.76 -37.23 -27.00
C ASP A 294 5.39 -36.54 -27.06
N PHE A 295 5.32 -35.63 -28.03
CA PHE A 295 4.17 -34.88 -28.49
C PHE A 295 3.10 -35.83 -29.05
N ILE A 296 1.83 -35.67 -28.66
CA ILE A 296 0.70 -36.03 -29.51
C ILE A 296 -0.21 -34.81 -29.62
N ASP A 297 -0.12 -34.19 -30.79
CA ASP A 297 -1.01 -33.15 -31.30
C ASP A 297 -2.34 -33.79 -31.69
N LEU A 298 -3.44 -33.25 -31.18
CA LEU A 298 -4.79 -33.54 -31.67
C LEU A 298 -5.52 -32.22 -31.97
N THR A 299 -4.89 -31.41 -32.82
CA THR A 299 -5.65 -30.58 -33.76
C THR A 299 -6.11 -31.48 -34.92
N ASN A 300 -7.37 -31.93 -34.86
CA ASN A 300 -8.30 -31.96 -35.99
C ASN A 300 -9.62 -32.64 -35.60
N SER A 301 -10.65 -31.80 -35.68
CA SER A 301 -12.08 -31.96 -36.01
C SER A 301 -12.61 -33.36 -36.43
N PRO A 302 -13.94 -33.54 -36.32
CA PRO A 302 -14.84 -33.01 -37.37
C PRO A 302 -15.64 -31.77 -36.95
#